data_AF-A0A0C3NIR0-F1
#
_entry.id   AF-A0A0C3NIR0-F1
#
_cell.length_a   1.000
_cell.length_b   1.000
_cell.length_c   1.000
_cell.angle_alpha   90.00
_cell.angle_beta   90.00
_cell.angle_gamma   90.00
#
_symmetry.space_group_name_H-M   'P 1'
#
loop_
_entity.id
_entity.type
_entity.pdbx_description
1 polymer ?
#
loop_
_entity_poly.entity_id
_entity_poly.type
_entity_poly.pdbx_seq_one_letter_code
_entity_poly.pdbx_strand_id
1 'polypeptide(L)'
;MFGAFRPTAVSLGGLLWKIPWRLSTTRKANVRKRLRAVDSVIEAVRASGVECGSLNKALELPKEHEMPPKDKYTTYSPYGRGYRKGIHKVPKWTRRTLRTNPKGF
;
A
#
# COMPACT_ATOMS: atom_id res chain seq x y z
N MET A 1 -29.08 -38.71 -5.68
CA MET A 1 -28.81 -39.54 -4.49
C MET A 1 -27.31 -39.51 -4.25
N PHE A 2 -26.85 -38.91 -3.14
CA PHE A 2 -25.43 -38.70 -2.82
C PHE A 2 -24.95 -39.81 -1.87
N GLY A 3 -23.87 -40.51 -2.20
CA GLY A 3 -23.32 -41.65 -1.42
C GLY A 3 -22.27 -41.26 -0.37
N ALA A 4 -22.04 -42.16 0.61
CA ALA A 4 -21.39 -41.92 1.91
C ALA A 4 -19.86 -41.67 1.91
N PHE A 5 -19.18 -41.72 0.76
CA PHE A 5 -17.72 -41.58 0.68
C PHE A 5 -17.28 -40.70 -0.49
N ARG A 6 -17.76 -39.45 -0.55
CA ARG A 6 -17.12 -38.44 -1.39
C ARG A 6 -15.97 -37.82 -0.60
N PRO A 7 -14.70 -37.93 -1.02
CA PRO A 7 -13.65 -37.10 -0.44
C PRO A 7 -14.08 -35.64 -0.63
N THR A 8 -14.27 -34.92 0.47
CA THR A 8 -14.52 -33.48 0.43
C THR A 8 -13.40 -32.87 -0.40
N ALA A 9 -13.73 -32.15 -1.48
CA ALA A 9 -12.72 -31.48 -2.27
C ALA A 9 -11.87 -30.62 -1.32
N VAL A 10 -10.57 -30.89 -1.24
CA VAL A 10 -9.57 -30.13 -0.44
C VAL A 10 -9.38 -28.70 -1.01
N SER A 11 -10.34 -28.21 -1.78
CA SER A 11 -10.26 -26.96 -2.54
C SER A 11 -10.74 -25.73 -1.77
N LEU A 12 -10.65 -25.72 -0.44
CA LEU A 12 -10.77 -24.51 0.37
C LEU A 12 -9.38 -23.96 0.75
N GLY A 13 -8.49 -23.81 -0.25
CA GLY A 13 -7.15 -23.27 -0.04
C GLY A 13 -5.99 -23.95 -0.76
N GLY A 14 -6.24 -24.84 -1.73
CA GLY A 14 -5.19 -25.60 -2.43
C GLY A 14 -4.16 -24.77 -3.22
N LEU A 15 -4.49 -23.53 -3.59
CA LEU A 15 -3.55 -22.62 -4.24
C LEU A 15 -2.78 -21.78 -3.20
N LEU A 16 -1.49 -22.09 -3.04
CA LEU A 16 -0.62 -21.38 -2.11
C LEU A 16 -0.14 -20.04 -2.68
N TRP A 17 -0.78 -18.95 -2.24
CA TRP A 17 -0.28 -17.59 -2.46
C TRP A 17 0.78 -17.23 -1.42
N LYS A 18 2.05 -17.58 -1.70
CA LYS A 18 3.17 -17.34 -0.78
C LYS A 18 3.55 -15.86 -0.70
N ILE A 19 2.77 -15.08 0.05
CA ILE A 19 2.98 -13.66 0.30
C ILE A 19 3.18 -13.45 1.81
N PRO A 20 4.37 -12.99 2.27
CA PRO A 20 4.62 -12.80 3.69
C PRO A 20 3.73 -11.70 4.27
N TRP A 21 3.46 -11.76 5.58
CA TRP A 21 2.64 -10.76 6.27
C TRP A 21 3.36 -9.41 6.42
N ARG A 22 4.71 -9.40 6.40
CA ARG A 22 5.55 -8.20 6.55
C ARG A 22 6.45 -7.94 5.35
N LEU A 23 6.86 -6.68 5.18
CA LEU A 23 7.91 -6.27 4.25
C LEU A 23 9.31 -6.57 4.82
N SER A 24 10.23 -7.03 3.96
CA SER A 24 11.66 -7.09 4.29
C SER A 24 12.27 -5.68 4.36
N THR A 25 13.44 -5.56 4.96
CA THR A 25 14.21 -4.31 5.08
C THR A 25 14.52 -3.70 3.72
N THR A 26 14.97 -4.51 2.77
CA THR A 26 15.26 -4.10 1.38
C THR A 26 14.00 -3.56 0.69
N ARG A 27 12.86 -4.23 0.85
CA ARG A 27 11.59 -3.76 0.29
C ARG A 27 11.15 -2.44 0.94
N LYS A 28 11.32 -2.28 2.26
CA LYS A 28 11.07 -1.01 2.97
C LYS A 28 11.96 0.13 2.45
N ALA A 29 13.24 -0.14 2.17
CA ALA A 29 14.14 0.84 1.54
C ALA A 29 13.62 1.27 0.15
N ASN A 30 13.16 0.31 -0.67
CA ASN A 30 12.56 0.60 -1.97
C ASN A 30 11.24 1.39 -1.87
N VAL A 31 10.44 1.18 -0.82
CA VAL A 31 9.26 2.01 -0.55
C VAL A 31 9.67 3.47 -0.34
N ARG A 32 10.63 3.70 0.57
CA ARG A 32 11.12 5.05 0.88
C ARG A 32 11.74 5.72 -0.34
N LYS A 33 12.46 4.97 -1.18
CA LYS A 33 13.01 5.47 -2.44
C LYS A 33 11.90 5.93 -3.39
N ARG A 34 10.84 5.14 -3.56
CA ARG A 34 9.70 5.50 -4.43
C ARG A 34 8.92 6.71 -3.91
N LEU A 35 8.68 6.80 -2.61
CA LEU A 35 8.01 7.94 -2.00
C LEU A 35 8.79 9.24 -2.27
N ARG A 36 10.11 9.23 -2.00
CA ARG A 36 11.00 10.35 -2.28
C ARG A 36 11.06 10.72 -3.77
N ALA A 37 11.05 9.73 -4.66
CA ALA A 37 11.04 9.99 -6.11
C ALA A 37 9.75 10.69 -6.56
N VAL A 38 8.60 10.32 -5.99
CA VAL A 38 7.34 11.02 -6.25
C VAL A 38 7.39 12.45 -5.69
N ASP A 39 7.98 12.65 -4.51
CA ASP A 39 8.17 13.99 -3.94
C ASP A 39 9.00 14.89 -4.86
N SER A 40 10.13 14.38 -5.37
CA SER A 40 10.97 15.17 -6.29
C SER A 40 10.26 15.54 -7.59
N VAL A 41 9.36 14.69 -8.09
CA VAL A 41 8.59 15.00 -9.30
C VAL A 41 7.56 16.09 -9.01
N ILE A 42 6.83 16.01 -7.90
CA ILE A 42 5.88 17.06 -7.49
C ILE A 42 6.60 18.40 -7.32
N GLU A 43 7.77 18.39 -6.70
CA GLU A 43 8.60 19.59 -6.51
C GLU A 43 9.11 20.19 -7.82
N ALA A 44 9.57 19.35 -8.77
CA ALA A 44 10.01 19.82 -10.07
C ALA A 44 8.88 20.48 -10.88
N VAL A 45 7.67 19.89 -10.84
CA VAL A 45 6.48 20.45 -11.50
C VAL A 45 6.03 21.74 -10.83
N ARG A 46 6.14 21.84 -9.51
CA ARG A 46 5.89 23.10 -8.79
C ARG A 46 6.89 24.18 -9.20
N ALA A 47 8.18 23.84 -9.26
CA ALA A 47 9.25 24.77 -9.62
C ALA A 47 9.16 25.26 -11.07
N SER A 48 8.57 24.47 -11.98
CA SER A 48 8.36 24.86 -13.38
C SER A 48 7.25 25.91 -13.55
N GLY A 49 6.54 26.31 -12.49
CA GLY A 49 5.46 27.31 -12.55
C GLY A 49 4.16 26.82 -13.18
N VAL A 50 3.97 25.50 -13.32
CA VAL A 50 2.73 24.94 -13.86
C VAL A 50 1.67 24.89 -12.76
N GLU A 51 0.55 25.57 -12.98
CA GLU A 51 -0.60 25.51 -12.07
C GLU A 51 -1.63 24.51 -12.59
N CYS A 52 -1.96 23.50 -11.78
CA CYS A 52 -3.07 22.60 -12.09
C CYS A 52 -3.77 22.12 -10.82
N GLY A 53 -5.07 21.84 -10.91
CA GLY A 53 -5.84 21.33 -9.77
C GLY A 53 -5.31 20.01 -9.21
N SER A 54 -4.67 19.20 -10.06
CA SER A 54 -3.98 17.98 -9.64
C SER A 54 -2.72 18.27 -8.81
N LEU A 55 -1.99 19.34 -9.13
CA LEU A 55 -0.82 19.77 -8.34
C LEU A 55 -1.25 20.24 -6.96
N ASN A 56 -2.33 21.02 -6.85
CA ASN A 56 -2.86 21.47 -5.56
C ASN A 56 -3.17 20.28 -4.64
N LYS A 57 -3.88 19.27 -5.16
CA LYS A 57 -4.15 18.02 -4.43
C LYS A 57 -2.89 17.22 -4.10
N ALA A 58 -1.87 17.26 -4.96
CA ALA A 58 -0.61 16.57 -4.72
C ALA A 58 0.22 17.26 -3.61
N LEU A 59 0.11 18.59 -3.49
CA LEU A 59 0.78 19.37 -2.44
C LEU A 59 0.17 19.17 -1.05
N GLU A 60 -1.10 18.77 -0.97
CA GLU A 60 -1.74 18.38 0.30
C GLU A 60 -1.21 17.06 0.88
N LEU A 61 -0.54 16.24 0.07
CA LEU A 61 -0.03 14.95 0.50
C LEU A 61 1.24 15.11 1.35
N PRO A 62 1.38 14.36 2.47
CA PRO A 62 2.58 14.43 3.31
C PRO A 62 3.80 13.89 2.55
N LYS A 63 4.96 14.51 2.73
CA LYS A 63 6.24 14.07 2.17
C LYS A 63 6.77 12.82 2.87
N GLU A 64 7.71 12.11 2.25
CA GLU A 64 8.23 10.86 2.82
C GLU A 64 8.78 11.04 4.24
N HIS A 65 9.43 12.15 4.56
CA HIS A 65 10.02 12.38 5.89
C HIS A 65 8.98 12.74 6.96
N GLU A 66 7.85 13.34 6.57
CA GLU A 66 6.73 13.70 7.46
C GLU A 66 5.84 12.49 7.77
N MET A 67 5.84 11.48 6.90
CA MET A 67 5.03 10.28 7.08
C MET A 67 5.51 9.45 8.27
N PRO A 68 4.60 8.97 9.15
CA PRO A 68 4.97 8.05 10.21
C PRO A 68 5.37 6.68 9.63
N PRO A 69 6.31 5.94 10.25
CA PRO A 69 6.74 4.63 9.75
C PRO A 69 5.60 3.63 9.57
N LYS A 70 4.55 3.71 10.40
CA LYS A 70 3.35 2.86 10.30
C LYS A 70 2.65 3.03 8.95
N ASP A 71 2.46 4.27 8.50
CA ASP A 71 1.74 4.58 7.26
C ASP A 71 2.59 4.35 6.01
N LYS A 72 3.92 4.40 6.11
CA LYS A 72 4.81 4.01 5.00
C LYS A 72 4.64 2.55 4.58
N TYR A 73 4.39 1.66 5.54
CA TYR A 73 4.46 0.22 5.30
C TYR A 73 3.12 -0.49 5.46
N THR A 74 2.10 0.18 5.99
CA THR A 74 0.76 -0.37 6.20
C THR A 74 -0.30 0.61 5.75
N THR A 75 -1.44 0.06 5.32
CA THR A 75 -2.61 0.79 4.86
C THR A 75 -3.82 0.38 5.69
N TYR A 76 -4.82 1.23 5.76
CA TYR A 76 -6.09 0.91 6.39
C TYR A 76 -6.77 -0.30 5.71
N SER A 77 -7.37 -1.17 6.51
CA SER A 77 -8.15 -2.31 6.06
C SER A 77 -9.28 -2.58 7.05
N PRO A 78 -10.56 -2.41 6.67
CA PRO A 78 -11.68 -2.59 7.60
C PRO A 78 -11.75 -4.03 8.15
N TYR A 79 -11.38 -5.01 7.33
CA TYR A 79 -11.38 -6.44 7.71
C TYR A 79 -10.05 -6.93 8.28
N GLY A 80 -9.04 -6.06 8.37
CA GLY A 80 -7.73 -6.43 8.92
C GLY A 80 -7.73 -6.37 10.44
N ARG A 81 -7.06 -7.32 11.11
CA ARG A 81 -6.86 -7.22 12.57
C ARG A 81 -6.13 -5.91 12.89
N GLY A 82 -6.68 -5.13 13.82
CA GLY A 82 -6.16 -3.80 14.16
C GLY A 82 -6.31 -2.77 13.03
N TYR A 83 -7.27 -3.00 12.12
CA TYR A 83 -7.62 -2.12 11.00
C TYR A 83 -6.47 -1.82 10.02
N ARG A 84 -5.48 -2.70 9.95
CA ARG A 84 -4.29 -2.52 9.11
C ARG A 84 -4.01 -3.73 8.22
N LYS A 85 -3.44 -3.45 7.05
CA LYS A 85 -2.83 -4.44 6.16
C LYS A 85 -1.51 -3.93 5.62
N GLY A 86 -0.56 -4.83 5.35
CA GLY A 86 0.71 -4.45 4.71
C GLY A 86 0.47 -3.85 3.33
N ILE A 87 1.15 -2.73 3.03
CA ILE A 87 0.97 -2.01 1.75
C ILE A 87 1.26 -2.90 0.54
N HIS A 88 2.16 -3.88 0.69
CA HIS A 88 2.52 -4.82 -0.38
C HIS A 88 1.44 -5.84 -0.74
N LYS A 89 0.38 -5.92 0.06
CA LYS A 89 -0.80 -6.72 -0.27
C LYS A 89 -1.81 -5.92 -1.11
N VAL A 90 -1.57 -4.63 -1.34
CA VAL A 90 -2.41 -3.80 -2.22
C VAL A 90 -2.07 -4.08 -3.69
N PRO A 91 -3.05 -4.30 -4.57
CA PRO A 91 -2.81 -4.47 -5.99
C PRO A 91 -2.06 -3.28 -6.59
N LYS A 92 -0.95 -3.58 -7.29
CA LYS A 92 -0.12 -2.58 -7.98
C LYS A 92 0.37 -1.45 -7.05
N TRP A 93 0.59 -1.76 -5.76
CA TRP A 93 1.06 -0.81 -4.74
C TRP A 93 2.34 -0.05 -5.09
N THR A 94 3.19 -0.60 -5.96
CA THR A 94 4.43 0.05 -6.40
C THR A 94 4.20 1.27 -7.28
N ARG A 95 3.02 1.40 -7.89
CA ARG A 95 2.65 2.48 -8.81
C ARG A 95 1.55 3.39 -8.26
N ARG A 96 0.93 3.01 -7.13
CA ARG A 96 -0.14 3.77 -6.50
C ARG A 96 0.42 4.68 -5.41
N THR A 97 -0.09 5.90 -5.35
CA THR A 97 0.23 6.86 -4.29
C THR A 97 -0.70 6.62 -3.11
N LEU A 98 -0.18 6.07 -2.01
CA LEU A 98 -0.92 5.75 -0.78
C LEU A 98 -0.16 6.36 0.39
N ARG A 99 -0.64 7.49 0.92
CA ARG A 99 0.09 8.26 1.94
C ARG A 99 -0.70 8.59 3.20
N THR A 100 -2.02 8.71 3.07
CA THR A 100 -2.92 9.03 4.18
C THR A 100 -3.81 7.83 4.50
N ASN A 101 -4.13 7.67 5.77
CA ASN A 101 -5.11 6.71 6.28
C ASN A 101 -6.16 7.46 7.12
N PRO A 102 -7.36 6.90 7.34
CA PRO A 102 -8.37 7.52 8.18
C PRO A 102 -7.87 7.79 9.60
N LYS A 103 -8.18 8.97 10.16
CA LYS A 103 -7.77 9.36 11.51
C LYS A 103 -8.38 8.40 12.54
N GLY A 104 -7.56 7.95 13.49
CA GLY A 104 -7.96 6.99 14.53
C GLY A 104 -7.69 5.51 14.20
N PHE A 105 -7.15 5.20 13.01
CA PHE A 105 -6.85 3.82 12.57
C PHE A 105 -5.37 3.63 12.18
#